data_AF-A0A819V9W9-F1
#
_entry.id   AF-A0A819V9W9-F1
#
_cell.length_a   1.000
_cell.length_b   1.000
_cell.length_c   1.000
_cell.angle_alpha   90.00
_cell.angle_beta   90.00
_cell.angle_gamma   90.00
#
_symmetry.space_group_name_H-M   'P 1'
#
loop_
_entity.id
_entity.type
_entity.pdbx_description
1 polymer ?
#
loop_
_entity_poly.entity_id
_entity_poly.type
_entity_poly.pdbx_seq_one_letter_code
_entity_poly.pdbx_strand_id
1 'polypeptide(L)' 'MNTENFRFYIKVRTALNIEATTIHDELHTVFGDEAPSYRTVARWAQWVREGRE' A
#
# COMPACT_ATOMS: atom_id res chain seq x y z
N MET A 1 1.00 11.51 -7.00
CA MET A 1 -0.14 10.56 -7.15
C MET A 1 -1.18 10.86 -6.05
N ASN A 2 -2.49 10.67 -6.27
CA ASN A 2 -3.47 10.97 -5.21
C ASN A 2 -3.64 9.77 -4.24
N THR A 3 -4.21 10.02 -3.07
CA THR A 3 -4.42 9.00 -2.01
C THR A 3 -5.21 7.78 -2.49
N GLU A 4 -6.20 7.98 -3.36
CA GLU A 4 -7.03 6.90 -3.90
C GLU A 4 -6.25 5.94 -4.79
N ASN A 5 -5.35 6.46 -5.63
CA ASN A 5 -4.49 5.64 -6.48
C ASN A 5 -3.53 4.79 -5.63
N PHE A 6 -2.99 5.33 -4.53
CA PHE A 6 -2.17 4.55 -3.61
C PHE A 6 -2.98 3.45 -2.90
N ARG A 7 -4.18 3.77 -2.43
CA ARG A 7 -5.07 2.77 -1.82
C ARG A 7 -5.41 1.63 -2.79
N PHE A 8 -5.78 1.98 -4.03
CA PHE A 8 -6.08 0.98 -5.05
C PHE A 8 -4.87 0.10 -5.34
N TYR A 9 -3.68 0.69 -5.49
CA TYR A 9 -2.44 -0.07 -5.69
C TYR A 9 -2.18 -1.02 -4.52
N ILE A 10 -2.23 -0.53 -3.28
CA ILE A 10 -2.01 -1.34 -2.08
C ILE A 10 -3.03 -2.47 -1.99
N LYS A 11 -4.29 -2.22 -2.32
CA LYS A 11 -5.35 -3.25 -2.38
C LYS A 11 -5.02 -4.35 -3.37
N VAL A 12 -4.65 -4.00 -4.60
CA VAL A 12 -4.28 -4.97 -5.63
C VAL A 12 -3.05 -5.79 -5.21
N ARG A 13 -1.98 -5.15 -4.72
CA ARG A 13 -0.77 -5.86 -4.28
C ARG A 13 -1.04 -6.77 -3.08
N THR A 14 -1.86 -6.31 -2.14
CA THR A 14 -2.26 -7.11 -0.98
C THR A 14 -3.09 -8.33 -1.38
N ALA A 15 -4.02 -8.18 -2.33
CA ALA A 15 -4.80 -9.30 -2.88
C ALA A 15 -3.93 -10.35 -3.60
N LEU A 16 -2.77 -9.94 -4.12
CA LEU A 16 -1.75 -10.82 -4.69
C LEU A 16 -0.81 -11.42 -3.63
N ASN A 17 -1.14 -11.30 -2.33
CA ASN A 17 -0.34 -11.77 -1.19
C ASN A 17 1.07 -11.17 -1.14
N ILE A 18 1.25 -9.95 -1.62
CA ILE A 18 2.52 -9.23 -1.49
C ILE A 18 2.58 -8.58 -0.11
N GLU A 19 3.75 -8.67 0.53
CA GLU A 19 3.95 -8.11 1.86
C GLU A 19 4.01 -6.59 1.86
N ALA A 20 3.50 -5.98 2.94
CA ALA A 20 3.42 -4.53 3.07
C ALA A 20 4.79 -3.82 2.97
N THR A 21 5.87 -4.50 3.38
CA THR A 21 7.24 -3.99 3.24
C THR A 21 7.62 -3.84 1.76
N THR A 22 7.40 -4.88 0.96
CA THR A 22 7.66 -4.84 -0.49
C THR A 22 6.79 -3.78 -1.18
N ILE A 23 5.51 -3.69 -0.82
CA ILE A 23 4.60 -2.67 -1.38
C ILE A 23 5.11 -1.26 -1.05
N HIS A 24 5.56 -1.02 0.19
CA HIS A 24 6.13 0.26 0.58
C HIS A 24 7.39 0.58 -0.19
N ASP A 25 8.31 -0.37 -0.34
CA ASP A 25 9.57 -0.16 -1.05
C ASP A 25 9.32 0.15 -2.53
N GLU A 26 8.35 -0.52 -3.17
CA GLU A 26 7.92 -0.22 -4.54
C GLU A 26 7.38 1.20 -4.67
N LEU A 27 6.51 1.61 -3.74
CA LEU A 27 5.93 2.96 -3.74
C LEU A 27 6.99 4.03 -3.48
N HIS A 28 7.88 3.80 -2.51
CA HIS A 28 8.92 4.75 -2.15
C HIS A 28 9.99 4.85 -3.27
N THR A 29 10.29 3.76 -3.96
CA THR A 29 11.21 3.78 -5.11
C THR A 29 10.67 4.65 -6.26
N VAL A 30 9.37 4.64 -6.50
CA VAL A 30 8.75 5.37 -7.62
C VAL A 30 8.40 6.82 -7.25
N PHE A 31 7.92 7.04 -6.02
CA PHE A 31 7.32 8.32 -5.61
C PHE A 31 8.10 9.05 -4.51
N GLY A 32 9.15 8.44 -3.95
CA GLY A 32 9.96 9.03 -2.88
C GLY A 32 9.12 9.48 -1.70
N ASP A 33 9.28 10.73 -1.30
CA ASP A 33 8.58 11.33 -0.16
C ASP A 33 7.08 11.57 -0.40
N GLU A 34 6.60 11.51 -1.65
CA GLU A 34 5.17 11.52 -1.95
C GLU A 34 4.49 10.18 -1.63
N ALA A 35 5.26 9.11 -1.43
CA ALA A 35 4.73 7.80 -1.09
C ALA A 35 4.12 7.79 0.33
N PRO A 36 3.05 7.01 0.57
CA PRO A 36 2.56 6.80 1.91
C PRO A 36 3.63 6.15 2.79
N SER A 37 3.75 6.60 4.04
CA SER A 37 4.64 5.96 5.01
C SER A 37 4.35 4.46 5.14
N TYR A 38 5.38 3.66 5.47
CA TYR A 38 5.22 2.23 5.72
C TYR A 38 4.05 1.90 6.67
N ARG A 39 3.90 2.68 7.75
CA ARG A 39 2.81 2.50 8.73
C ARG A 39 1.43 2.64 8.09
N THR A 40 1.28 3.55 7.15
CA THR A 40 0.04 3.73 6.37
C THR A 40 -0.20 2.54 5.46
N VAL A 41 0.83 2.11 4.72
CA VAL A 41 0.74 0.94 3.82
C VAL A 41 0.35 -0.31 4.59
N ALA A 42 1.03 -0.61 5.70
CA ALA A 42 0.76 -1.78 6.53
C ALA A 42 -0.67 -1.78 7.09
N ARG A 43 -1.16 -0.61 7.53
CA ARG A 43 -2.52 -0.48 8.05
C ARG A 43 -3.58 -0.74 6.96
N TRP A 44 -3.40 -0.18 5.76
CA TRP A 44 -4.35 -0.41 4.68
C TRP A 44 -4.30 -1.86 4.19
N ALA A 45 -3.10 -2.43 4.01
CA ALA A 45 -2.96 -3.86 3.69
C ALA A 45 -3.65 -4.76 4.72
N GLN A 46 -3.55 -4.43 6.02
CA GLN A 46 -4.28 -5.15 7.06
C GLN A 46 -5.80 -5.03 6.87
N TRP A 47 -6.33 -3.84 6.60
CA TRP A 47 -7.77 -3.65 6.36
C TRP A 47 -8.29 -4.43 5.15
N VAL A 48 -7.51 -4.50 4.07
CA VAL A 48 -7.83 -5.34 2.90
C VAL A 48 -7.93 -6.81 3.30
N ARG A 49 -6.96 -7.32 4.07
CA ARG A 49 -6.96 -8.72 4.55
C ARG A 49 -8.14 -9.01 5.48
N GLU A 50 -8.56 -8.02 6.26
CA GLU A 50 -9.73 -8.09 7.16
C GLU A 50 -11.07 -7.87 6.44
N GLY A 51 -11.08 -7.56 5.14
CA GLY A 51 -12.30 -7.26 4.38
C GLY A 51 -13.00 -5.97 4.80
N ARG A 52 -12.28 -5.03 5.42
CA ARG A 52 -12.81 -3.76 5.94
C ARG A 52 -12.72 -2.60 4.94
N GLU A 53 -12.26 -2.89 3.72
CA GLU A 53 -11.97 -1.91 2.65
C GLU A 53 -12.55 -2.30 1.29
#